data_AF-A0A212CXH2-F1
#
_entry.id   AF-A0A212CXH2-F1
#
_cell.length_a   1.000
_cell.length_b   1.000
_cell.length_c   1.000
_cell.angle_alpha   90.00
_cell.angle_beta   90.00
_cell.angle_gamma   90.00
#
_symmetry.space_group_name_H-M   'P 1'
#
loop_
_entity.id
_entity.type
_entity.pdbx_description
1 polymer ?
#
loop_
_entity_poly.entity_id
_entity_poly.type
_entity_poly.pdbx_seq_one_letter_code
_entity_poly.pdbx_strand_id
1 'polypeptide(L)'
;MDPGGRWRNLPSGPSLKHLTDPSYGIPREQQKPALQELTRAHVESFNYAVREGLSHAVQAVPPFEFAFKDERISLTIVDAVISPPAVPKGSICKELNVYPAECRGRRSTYRGKLT
;
A
#
# COMPACT_ATOMS: atom_id res chain seq x y z
N MET A 1 13.68 -13.62 -15.68
CA MET A 1 12.32 -14.12 -15.97
C MET A 1 11.97 -13.74 -17.40
N ASP A 2 11.50 -14.68 -18.22
CA ASP A 2 11.07 -14.43 -19.61
C ASP A 2 9.83 -13.51 -19.62
N PRO A 3 9.92 -12.25 -20.08
CA PRO A 3 8.81 -11.30 -20.08
C PRO A 3 7.59 -11.77 -20.89
N GLY A 4 7.81 -12.70 -21.84
CA GLY A 4 6.78 -13.22 -22.74
C GLY A 4 5.88 -14.28 -22.09
N GLY A 5 6.36 -15.02 -21.10
CA GLY A 5 5.63 -16.17 -20.53
C GLY A 5 4.26 -15.84 -19.92
N ARG A 6 4.14 -14.65 -19.32
CA ARG A 6 2.92 -14.17 -18.64
C ARG A 6 1.80 -13.73 -19.58
N TRP A 7 2.10 -13.45 -20.84
CA TRP A 7 1.14 -13.09 -21.88
C TRP A 7 0.73 -14.28 -22.76
N ARG A 8 1.50 -15.38 -22.73
CA ARG A 8 1.27 -16.59 -23.55
C ARG A 8 -0.03 -17.34 -23.21
N ASN A 9 -0.51 -17.24 -21.98
CA ASN A 9 -1.69 -17.97 -21.50
C ASN A 9 -2.99 -17.13 -21.53
N LEU A 10 -3.01 -16.04 -22.31
CA LEU A 10 -4.21 -15.25 -22.50
C LEU A 10 -5.14 -15.91 -23.54
N PRO A 11 -6.47 -15.81 -23.38
CA PRO A 11 -7.41 -16.25 -24.40
C PRO A 11 -7.17 -15.50 -25.72
N SER A 12 -7.22 -16.21 -26.85
CA SER A 12 -7.10 -15.62 -28.19
C SER A 12 -8.35 -14.83 -28.63
N GLY A 13 -9.46 -14.98 -27.92
CA GLY A 13 -10.71 -14.30 -28.18
C GLY A 13 -11.74 -14.51 -27.06
N PRO A 14 -12.89 -13.84 -27.14
CA PRO A 14 -13.99 -14.04 -26.20
C PRO A 14 -14.52 -15.48 -26.26
N SER A 15 -14.97 -16.01 -25.13
CA SER A 15 -15.56 -17.36 -25.06
C SER A 15 -16.72 -17.41 -24.07
N LEU A 16 -17.68 -18.29 -24.32
CA LEU A 16 -18.82 -18.55 -23.42
C LEU A 16 -18.50 -19.60 -22.35
N LYS A 17 -17.24 -20.01 -22.20
CA LYS A 17 -16.81 -21.11 -21.31
C LYS A 17 -17.21 -20.91 -19.85
N HIS A 18 -17.31 -19.67 -19.39
CA HIS A 18 -17.61 -19.31 -18.00
C HIS A 18 -19.03 -18.73 -17.81
N LEU A 19 -19.91 -18.83 -18.82
CA LEU A 19 -21.24 -18.23 -18.76
C LEU A 19 -22.13 -18.82 -17.65
N THR A 20 -22.01 -20.13 -17.40
CA THR A 20 -22.81 -20.88 -16.41
C THR A 20 -21.94 -21.48 -15.31
N ASP A 21 -20.77 -20.90 -15.05
CA ASP A 21 -19.83 -21.39 -14.03
C ASP A 21 -20.48 -21.28 -12.64
N PRO A 22 -20.69 -22.38 -11.90
CA PRO A 22 -21.31 -22.33 -10.58
C PRO A 22 -20.46 -21.57 -9.55
N SER A 23 -19.19 -21.34 -9.84
CA SER A 23 -18.29 -20.52 -9.03
C SER A 23 -18.31 -19.03 -9.41
N TYR A 24 -19.23 -18.60 -10.27
CA TYR A 24 -19.35 -17.19 -10.65
C TYR A 24 -19.52 -16.30 -9.40
N GLY A 25 -18.74 -15.22 -9.35
CA GLY A 25 -18.72 -14.29 -8.21
C GLY A 25 -17.81 -14.71 -7.05
N ILE A 26 -17.27 -15.94 -7.06
CA ILE A 26 -16.30 -16.39 -6.06
C ILE A 26 -14.88 -16.08 -6.59
N PRO A 27 -14.10 -15.23 -5.90
CA PRO A 27 -12.71 -14.98 -6.28
C PRO A 27 -11.91 -16.28 -6.21
N ARG A 28 -11.16 -16.58 -7.28
CA ARG A 28 -10.22 -17.70 -7.28
C ARG A 28 -9.05 -17.40 -6.34
N GLU A 29 -8.46 -18.46 -5.78
CA GLU A 29 -7.29 -18.36 -4.91
C GLU A 29 -6.12 -17.61 -5.58
N GLN A 30 -5.94 -17.81 -6.89
CA GLN A 30 -4.90 -17.15 -7.67
C GLN A 30 -5.53 -16.26 -8.75
N GLN A 31 -5.11 -14.99 -8.77
CA GLN A 31 -5.48 -14.06 -9.83
C GLN A 31 -4.66 -14.31 -11.11
N LYS A 32 -5.14 -13.75 -12.23
CA LYS A 32 -4.44 -13.85 -13.52
C LYS A 32 -3.13 -13.04 -13.47
N PRO A 33 -1.97 -13.64 -13.75
CA PRO A 33 -0.68 -12.94 -13.70
C PRO A 33 -0.62 -11.71 -14.62
N ALA A 34 -1.23 -11.79 -15.81
CA ALA A 34 -1.30 -10.68 -16.74
C ALA A 34 -2.01 -9.44 -16.16
N LEU A 35 -3.04 -9.63 -15.30
CA LEU A 35 -3.74 -8.51 -14.65
C LEU A 35 -2.92 -7.91 -13.52
N GLN A 36 -2.23 -8.74 -12.72
CA GLN A 36 -1.35 -8.27 -11.66
C GLN A 36 -0.17 -7.46 -12.23
N GLU A 37 0.32 -7.84 -13.40
CA GLU A 37 1.42 -7.14 -14.06
C GLU A 37 1.06 -5.68 -14.40
N LEU A 38 -0.18 -5.40 -14.79
CA LEU A 38 -0.63 -4.05 -15.17
C LEU A 38 -0.49 -3.05 -14.02
N THR A 39 -0.66 -3.49 -12.78
CA THR A 39 -0.58 -2.63 -11.59
C THR A 39 0.72 -2.80 -10.82
N ARG A 40 1.59 -3.71 -11.25
CA ARG A 40 2.81 -4.10 -10.52
C ARG A 40 3.70 -2.92 -10.19
N ALA A 41 3.97 -2.05 -11.17
CA ALA A 41 4.82 -0.88 -10.97
C ALA A 41 4.28 0.06 -9.87
N HIS A 42 2.97 0.21 -9.73
CA HIS A 42 2.36 1.04 -8.69
C HIS A 42 2.48 0.40 -7.31
N VAL A 43 2.25 -0.92 -7.22
CA VAL A 43 2.35 -1.66 -5.96
C VAL A 43 3.80 -1.73 -5.48
N GLU A 44 4.73 -2.06 -6.38
CA GLU A 44 6.16 -2.16 -6.06
C GLU A 44 6.74 -0.80 -5.66
N SER A 45 6.43 0.27 -6.39
CA SER A 45 6.92 1.61 -6.04
C SER A 45 6.38 2.10 -4.69
N PHE A 46 5.11 1.83 -4.38
CA PHE A 46 4.55 2.14 -3.06
C PHE A 46 5.19 1.30 -1.95
N ASN A 47 5.37 0.00 -2.18
CA ASN A 47 6.02 -0.89 -1.21
C ASN A 47 7.46 -0.43 -0.91
N TYR A 48 8.21 -0.05 -1.94
CA TYR A 48 9.55 0.51 -1.76
C TYR A 48 9.50 1.82 -0.98
N ALA A 49 8.61 2.75 -1.35
CA ALA A 49 8.48 4.04 -0.69
C ALA A 49 8.18 3.89 0.82
N VAL A 50 7.33 2.95 1.20
CA VAL A 50 6.96 2.74 2.61
C VAL A 50 8.02 1.94 3.39
N ARG A 51 8.67 0.94 2.77
CA ARG A 51 9.61 0.04 3.47
C ARG A 51 11.03 0.62 3.58
N GLU A 52 11.50 1.28 2.54
CA GLU A 52 12.90 1.75 2.45
C GLU A 52 12.96 3.25 2.15
N GLY A 53 12.16 3.71 1.18
CA GLY A 53 12.20 5.09 0.70
C GLY A 53 11.95 6.14 1.79
N LEU A 54 11.05 5.86 2.75
CA LEU A 54 10.74 6.77 3.85
C LEU A 54 11.94 6.97 4.79
N SER A 55 12.66 5.89 5.12
CA SER A 55 13.86 5.97 5.98
C SER A 55 14.97 6.78 5.28
N HIS A 56 15.19 6.52 3.99
CA HIS A 56 16.14 7.32 3.19
C HIS A 56 15.73 8.79 3.11
N ALA A 57 14.43 9.07 2.96
CA ALA A 57 13.93 10.44 2.93
C ALA A 57 14.20 11.17 4.25
N VAL A 58 13.98 10.51 5.39
CA VAL A 58 14.28 11.07 6.73
C VAL A 58 15.76 11.37 6.89
N GLN A 59 16.64 10.43 6.51
CA GLN A 59 18.10 10.61 6.60
C GLN A 59 18.63 11.74 5.71
N ALA A 60 17.93 12.04 4.62
CA ALA A 60 18.29 13.13 3.71
C ALA A 60 17.85 14.52 4.21
N VAL A 61 16.98 14.61 5.21
CA VAL A 61 16.57 15.89 5.80
C VAL A 61 17.72 16.46 6.63
N PRO A 62 18.27 17.64 6.29
CA PRO A 62 19.33 18.24 7.09
C PRO A 62 18.80 18.67 8.46
N PRO A 63 19.61 18.60 9.53
CA PRO A 63 19.25 19.14 10.82
C PRO A 63 18.94 20.64 10.75
N PHE A 64 17.92 21.08 11.48
CA PHE A 64 17.65 22.49 11.67
C PHE A 64 18.41 22.99 12.89
N GLU A 65 19.32 23.93 12.69
CA GLU A 65 20.24 24.40 13.72
C GLU A 65 20.11 25.90 13.97
N PHE A 66 20.13 26.28 15.24
CA PHE A 66 20.15 27.68 15.67
C PHE A 66 20.86 27.84 17.00
N ALA A 67 21.35 29.05 17.26
CA ALA A 67 21.94 29.41 18.54
C ALA A 67 20.91 30.09 19.45
N PHE A 68 20.91 29.75 20.74
CA PHE A 68 20.11 30.42 21.75
C PHE A 68 20.91 30.49 23.06
N LYS A 69 21.13 31.71 23.58
CA LYS A 69 21.89 31.94 24.82
C LYS A 69 23.23 31.20 24.87
N ASP A 70 24.04 31.38 23.83
CA ASP A 70 25.37 30.73 23.64
C ASP A 70 25.35 29.20 23.53
N GLU A 71 24.17 28.57 23.48
CA GLU A 71 24.02 27.14 23.17
C GLU A 71 23.63 26.92 21.71
N ARG A 72 24.19 25.88 21.07
CA ARG A 72 23.79 25.42 19.74
C ARG A 72 22.74 24.32 19.90
N ILE A 73 21.54 24.57 19.39
CA ILE A 73 20.44 23.62 19.36
C ILE A 73 20.34 23.04 17.95
N SER A 74 20.18 21.73 17.85
CA SER A 74 19.99 21.00 16.59
C SER A 74 18.75 20.12 16.68
N LEU A 75 17.81 20.31 15.74
CA LEU A 75 16.60 19.50 15.61
C LEU A 75 16.74 18.59 14.39
N THR A 76 16.64 17.28 14.62
CA THR A 76 16.79 16.26 13.56
C THR A 76 15.62 15.28 13.63
N ILE A 77 15.11 14.88 12.47
CA ILE A 77 14.15 13.78 12.37
C ILE A 77 14.96 12.48 12.31
N VAL A 78 14.72 11.58 13.27
CA VAL A 78 15.50 10.34 13.39
C VAL A 78 14.85 9.18 12.63
N ASP A 79 13.53 9.13 12.61
CA ASP A 79 12.77 8.05 11.97
C ASP A 79 11.36 8.52 11.59
N ALA A 80 10.71 7.80 10.69
CA ALA A 80 9.30 7.96 10.34
C ALA A 80 8.67 6.62 9.93
N VAL A 81 7.44 6.36 10.39
CA VAL A 81 6.74 5.09 10.14
C VAL A 81 5.29 5.32 9.73
N ILE A 82 4.86 4.65 8.66
CA ILE A 82 3.45 4.59 8.26
C ILE A 82 2.84 3.28 8.77
N SER A 83 1.95 3.38 9.77
CA SER A 83 1.20 2.23 10.30
C SER A 83 0.04 1.85 9.38
N PRO A 84 -0.37 0.56 9.30
CA PRO A 84 -1.56 0.15 8.58
C PRO A 84 -2.84 0.89 9.05
N PRO A 85 -3.85 1.08 8.19
CA PRO A 85 -5.12 1.70 8.57
C PRO A 85 -5.83 0.90 9.66
N ALA A 86 -6.00 1.52 10.83
CA ALA A 86 -6.64 0.93 11.99
C ALA A 86 -7.61 1.92 12.63
N VAL A 87 -8.55 1.38 13.41
CA VAL A 87 -9.47 2.18 14.22
C VAL A 87 -8.70 3.07 15.21
N PRO A 88 -9.19 4.30 15.50
CA PRO A 88 -8.55 5.17 16.48
C PRO A 88 -8.47 4.52 17.86
N LYS A 89 -7.38 4.81 18.59
CA LYS A 89 -7.22 4.36 19.99
C LYS A 89 -8.41 4.86 20.83
N GLY A 90 -8.95 3.98 21.67
CA GLY A 90 -10.12 4.27 22.52
C GLY A 90 -11.47 3.94 21.90
N SER A 91 -11.51 3.46 20.65
CA SER A 91 -12.76 3.00 20.02
C SER A 91 -13.17 1.63 20.59
N ILE A 92 -14.44 1.48 20.97
CA ILE A 92 -15.00 0.18 21.36
C ILE A 92 -15.27 -0.64 20.10
N CYS A 93 -14.46 -1.65 19.84
CA CYS A 93 -14.52 -2.47 18.63
C CYS A 93 -13.95 -3.87 18.87
N LYS A 94 -14.39 -4.84 18.06
CA LYS A 94 -13.88 -6.22 18.11
C LYS A 94 -12.65 -6.44 17.23
N GLU A 95 -12.59 -5.74 16.09
CA GLU A 95 -11.52 -5.81 15.09
C GLU A 95 -10.91 -4.43 14.92
N LEU A 96 -9.58 -4.37 14.86
CA LEU A 96 -8.85 -3.11 14.74
C LEU A 96 -8.58 -2.72 13.29
N ASN A 97 -8.49 -3.72 12.41
CA ASN A 97 -8.22 -3.49 10.99
C ASN A 97 -9.39 -2.76 10.32
N VAL A 98 -9.07 -1.71 9.58
CA VAL A 98 -10.03 -1.04 8.69
C VAL A 98 -9.79 -1.55 7.28
N TYR A 99 -10.85 -1.80 6.52
CA TYR A 99 -10.74 -2.28 5.13
C TYR A 99 -11.15 -1.20 4.12
N PRO A 100 -10.57 -1.19 2.90
CA PRO A 100 -10.92 -0.22 1.87
C PRO A 100 -12.42 -0.19 1.52
N ALA A 101 -13.09 -1.34 1.56
CA ALA A 101 -14.53 -1.44 1.30
C ALA A 101 -15.37 -0.68 2.34
N GLU A 102 -14.97 -0.73 3.61
CA GLU A 102 -15.63 -0.03 4.70
C GLU A 102 -15.47 1.49 4.54
N CYS A 103 -14.27 1.95 4.20
CA CYS A 103 -14.01 3.36 3.91
C CYS A 103 -14.86 3.88 2.75
N ARG A 104 -15.03 3.09 1.67
CA ARG A 104 -15.93 3.44 0.57
C ARG A 104 -17.37 3.61 1.05
N GLY A 105 -17.89 2.64 1.83
CA GLY A 105 -19.25 2.71 2.36
C GLY A 105 -19.46 3.88 3.34
N ARG A 106 -18.44 4.21 4.13
CA ARG A 106 -18.46 5.32 5.10
C ARG A 106 -18.15 6.68 4.48
N ARG A 107 -17.78 6.75 3.19
CA ARG A 107 -17.26 7.96 2.53
C ARG A 107 -16.09 8.58 3.31
N SER A 108 -15.18 7.72 3.78
CA SER A 108 -13.98 8.12 4.54
C SER A 108 -12.70 7.72 3.81
N THR A 109 -11.57 8.25 4.28
CA THR A 109 -10.25 7.97 3.70
C THR A 109 -9.64 6.70 4.28
N TYR A 110 -9.18 5.79 3.41
CA TYR A 110 -8.33 4.68 3.79
C TYR A 110 -6.89 5.18 4.02
N ARG A 111 -6.53 5.47 5.26
CA ARG A 111 -5.22 6.05 5.61
C ARG A 111 -4.57 5.40 6.81
N GLY A 112 -3.25 5.25 6.73
CA GLY A 112 -2.39 4.87 7.84
C GLY A 112 -2.01 6.06 8.71
N LYS A 113 -1.57 5.79 9.94
CA LYS A 113 -0.99 6.82 10.80
C LYS A 113 0.49 6.99 10.47
N LEU A 114 0.91 8.19 10.11
CA LEU A 114 2.32 8.58 10.04
C LEU A 114 2.78 9.00 11.44
N THR A 115 3.88 8.42 11.93
CA THR A 115 4.53 8.77 13.21
C THR A 115 5.97 9.10 12.94
#